data_AF-A0A1J4YW35-F1
#
_entry.id   AF-A0A1J4YW35-F1
#
_cell.length_a   1.000
_cell.length_b   1.000
_cell.length_c   1.000
_cell.angle_alpha   90.00
_cell.angle_beta   90.00
_cell.angle_gamma   90.00
#
_symmetry.space_group_name_H-M   'P 1'
#
loop_
_entity.id
_entity.type
_entity.pdbx_description
1 polymer ?
#
loop_
_entity_poly.entity_id
_entity_poly.type
_entity_poly.pdbx_seq_one_letter_code
_entity_poly.pdbx_strand_id
1 'polypeptide(L)'
;MKVTVRLLSLLALLGLSACDLDRHEMHEARQSLSYTLEMHHIHMLINHSLQMAAQGADMNLQDVQLGSTLLMKSSELLKRAMSGPEMAQLHKLGNAGKPLMEMTHALADKATLLMEEMKKLSGKSADKDAIRMLNHAIEAAAAGSSMIMLGQQGMAGDIDAVMVNHGQSMLGEASGIMKDISGAAEYKVLVNQVVHMLIGIPDIPVLSGEEAKR
;
A
#
# COMPACT_ATOMS: atom_id res chain seq x y z
N MET A 1 28.57 -38.53 41.78
CA MET A 1 29.13 -37.19 41.50
C MET A 1 29.45 -36.92 40.02
N LYS A 2 30.18 -37.77 39.30
CA LYS A 2 30.57 -37.47 37.89
C LYS A 2 29.39 -37.43 36.90
N VAL A 3 28.35 -38.25 37.12
CA VAL A 3 27.15 -38.29 36.25
C VAL A 3 26.25 -37.07 36.45
N THR A 4 26.04 -36.64 37.69
CA THR A 4 25.21 -35.47 38.01
C THR A 4 25.80 -34.17 37.48
N VAL A 5 27.13 -34.01 37.54
CA VAL A 5 27.82 -32.84 36.97
C VAL A 5 27.68 -32.79 35.45
N ARG A 6 27.80 -33.94 34.75
CA ARG A 6 27.62 -33.99 33.29
C ARG A 6 26.17 -33.68 32.87
N LEU A 7 25.19 -34.14 33.63
CA LEU A 7 23.77 -33.87 33.37
C LEU A 7 23.45 -32.38 33.52
N LEU A 8 23.99 -31.73 34.57
CA LEU A 8 23.87 -30.29 34.79
C LEU A 8 24.53 -29.48 33.67
N SER A 9 25.70 -29.88 33.18
CA SER A 9 26.35 -29.21 32.05
C SER A 9 25.55 -29.34 30.74
N LEU A 10 24.95 -30.51 30.47
CA LEU A 10 24.09 -30.70 29.30
C LEU A 10 22.81 -29.87 29.38
N LEU A 11 22.17 -29.80 30.55
CA LEU A 11 21.00 -28.95 30.77
C LEU A 11 21.32 -27.46 30.60
N ALA A 12 22.50 -27.01 31.06
CA ALA A 12 22.94 -25.63 30.87
C ALA A 12 23.19 -25.30 29.38
N LEU A 13 23.79 -26.21 28.62
CA LEU A 13 24.01 -26.03 27.18
C LEU A 13 22.70 -26.04 26.38
N LEU A 14 21.73 -26.90 26.75
CA LEU A 14 20.39 -26.90 26.16
C LEU A 14 19.63 -25.61 26.48
N GLY A 15 19.74 -25.09 27.70
CA GLY A 15 19.14 -23.80 28.09
C GLY A 15 19.73 -22.61 27.33
N LEU A 16 21.05 -22.58 27.12
CA LEU A 16 21.69 -21.55 26.30
C LEU A 16 21.26 -21.62 24.84
N SER A 17 21.13 -22.83 24.27
CA SER A 17 20.64 -23.03 22.91
C SER A 17 19.18 -22.61 22.73
N ALA A 18 18.34 -22.80 23.74
CA ALA A 18 16.93 -22.36 23.71
C ALA A 18 16.82 -20.82 23.75
N CYS A 19 17.69 -20.16 24.51
CA CYS A 19 17.74 -18.68 24.57
C CYS A 19 18.21 -18.04 23.26
N ASP A 20 19.12 -18.68 22.53
CA ASP A 20 19.59 -18.16 21.24
C ASP A 20 18.54 -18.34 20.12
N LEU A 21 17.75 -19.42 20.17
CA LEU A 21 16.62 -19.63 19.25
C LEU A 21 15.52 -18.57 19.45
N ASP A 22 15.10 -18.36 20.70
CA ASP A 22 14.08 -17.36 21.06
C ASP A 22 14.51 -15.94 20.68
N ARG A 23 15.80 -15.59 20.87
CA ARG A 23 16.35 -14.31 20.43
C ARG A 23 16.35 -14.14 18.91
N HIS A 24 16.62 -15.21 18.16
CA HIS A 24 16.63 -15.15 16.71
C HIS A 24 15.21 -14.96 16.16
N GLU A 25 14.25 -15.74 16.65
CA GLU A 25 12.83 -15.62 16.28
C GLU A 25 12.26 -14.25 16.64
N MET A 26 12.56 -13.73 17.84
CA MET A 26 12.16 -12.36 18.22
C MET A 26 12.79 -11.28 17.33
N HIS A 27 14.06 -11.45 16.94
CA HIS A 27 14.74 -10.51 16.04
C HIS A 27 14.13 -10.52 14.63
N GLU A 28 13.82 -11.69 14.08
CA GLU A 28 13.17 -11.84 12.79
C GLU A 28 11.74 -11.27 12.81
N ALA A 29 10.96 -11.57 13.84
CA ALA A 29 9.60 -11.03 14.02
C ALA A 29 9.61 -9.48 14.13
N ARG A 30 10.60 -8.91 14.82
CA ARG A 30 10.75 -7.45 14.91
C ARG A 30 11.14 -6.83 13.57
N GLN A 31 12.03 -7.48 12.82
CA GLN A 31 12.42 -7.01 11.49
C GLN A 31 11.28 -7.11 10.47
N SER A 32 10.47 -8.18 10.52
CA SER A 32 9.32 -8.35 9.62
C SER A 32 8.23 -7.31 9.90
N LEU A 33 7.96 -7.00 11.18
CA LEU A 33 7.03 -5.94 11.57
C LEU A 33 7.51 -4.55 11.11
N SER A 34 8.80 -4.24 11.33
CA SER A 34 9.39 -2.96 10.88
C SER A 34 9.29 -2.79 9.36
N TYR A 35 9.63 -3.84 8.60
CA TYR A 35 9.52 -3.85 7.14
C TYR A 35 8.08 -3.58 6.68
N THR A 36 7.11 -4.24 7.31
CA THR A 36 5.69 -4.11 6.98
C THR A 36 5.21 -2.67 7.19
N LEU A 37 5.55 -2.06 8.32
CA LEU A 37 5.16 -0.68 8.63
C LEU A 37 5.80 0.33 7.68
N GLU A 38 7.09 0.16 7.36
CA GLU A 38 7.78 1.00 6.38
C GLU A 38 7.12 0.90 5.00
N MET A 39 6.77 -0.32 4.56
CA MET A 39 6.05 -0.53 3.30
C MET A 39 4.65 0.11 3.31
N HIS A 40 3.90 0.02 4.41
CA HIS A 40 2.63 0.72 4.56
C HIS A 40 2.76 2.23 4.37
N HIS A 41 3.81 2.85 4.92
CA HIS A 41 4.03 4.28 4.73
C HIS A 41 4.32 4.63 3.27
N ILE A 42 5.11 3.80 2.57
CA ILE A 42 5.33 3.98 1.12
C ILE A 42 4.02 3.85 0.35
N HIS A 43 3.18 2.85 0.65
CA HIS A 43 1.87 2.70 0.01
C HIS A 43 0.95 3.88 0.28
N MET A 44 0.90 4.39 1.51
CA MET A 44 0.12 5.59 1.81
C MET A 44 0.60 6.81 1.02
N LEU A 45 1.92 6.97 0.81
CA LEU A 45 2.44 8.04 -0.05
C LEU A 45 2.04 7.87 -1.52
N ILE A 46 2.07 6.64 -2.04
CA ILE A 46 1.62 6.32 -3.40
C ILE A 46 0.12 6.60 -3.53
N ASN A 47 -0.69 6.13 -2.59
CA ASN A 47 -2.14 6.37 -2.55
C ASN A 47 -2.45 7.86 -2.52
N HIS A 48 -1.76 8.62 -1.67
CA HIS A 48 -1.91 10.06 -1.59
C HIS A 48 -1.53 10.75 -2.91
N SER A 49 -0.45 10.32 -3.55
CA SER A 49 -0.05 10.84 -4.86
C SER A 49 -1.13 10.58 -5.93
N LEU A 50 -1.78 9.42 -5.92
CA LEU A 50 -2.87 9.09 -6.84
C LEU A 50 -4.11 9.95 -6.59
N GLN A 51 -4.48 10.20 -5.33
CA GLN A 51 -5.58 11.12 -4.99
C GLN A 51 -5.29 12.54 -5.47
N MET A 52 -4.08 13.05 -5.23
CA MET A 52 -3.67 14.37 -5.74
C MET A 52 -3.73 14.44 -7.27
N ALA A 53 -3.35 13.36 -7.95
CA ALA A 53 -3.39 13.29 -9.41
C ALA A 53 -4.83 13.29 -9.94
N ALA A 54 -5.72 12.49 -9.35
CA ALA A 54 -7.14 12.45 -9.72
C ALA A 54 -7.81 13.83 -9.53
N GLN A 55 -7.55 14.50 -8.40
CA GLN A 55 -8.02 15.87 -8.15
C GLN A 55 -7.47 16.87 -9.16
N GLY A 56 -6.17 16.79 -9.47
CA GLY A 56 -5.54 17.64 -10.49
C GLY A 56 -6.11 17.42 -11.89
N ALA A 57 -6.39 16.17 -12.25
CA ALA A 57 -7.06 15.79 -13.49
C ALA A 57 -8.47 16.37 -13.58
N ASP A 58 -9.25 16.27 -12.51
CA ASP A 58 -10.61 16.84 -12.42
C ASP A 58 -10.62 18.36 -12.52
N MET A 59 -9.60 19.03 -11.97
CA MET A 59 -9.38 20.47 -12.14
C MET A 59 -9.06 20.80 -13.60
N ASN A 60 -8.19 20.03 -14.27
CA ASN A 60 -7.88 20.25 -15.68
C ASN A 60 -9.09 20.05 -16.60
N LEU A 61 -9.97 19.08 -16.33
CA LEU A 61 -11.24 18.88 -17.08
C LEU A 61 -12.20 20.08 -16.99
N GLN A 62 -12.03 20.90 -15.95
CA GLN A 62 -12.77 22.13 -15.68
C GLN A 62 -11.98 23.40 -16.07
N ASP A 63 -10.83 23.25 -16.74
CA ASP A 63 -9.91 24.34 -17.11
C ASP A 63 -9.44 25.19 -15.91
N VAL A 64 -9.36 24.59 -14.72
CA VAL A 64 -8.83 25.24 -13.51
C VAL A 64 -7.30 25.16 -13.52
N GLN A 65 -6.64 26.33 -13.53
CA GLN A 65 -5.19 26.46 -13.70
C GLN A 65 -4.34 25.67 -12.68
N LEU A 66 -4.90 25.41 -11.48
CA LEU A 66 -4.23 24.69 -10.41
C LEU A 66 -4.04 23.18 -10.70
N GLY A 67 -4.82 22.59 -11.61
CA GLY A 67 -4.79 21.14 -11.87
C GLY A 67 -3.43 20.62 -12.34
N SER A 68 -2.80 21.34 -13.27
CA SER A 68 -1.43 21.04 -13.74
C SER A 68 -0.38 21.06 -12.63
N THR A 69 -0.52 21.97 -11.66
CA THR A 69 0.38 22.05 -10.51
C THR A 69 0.20 20.85 -9.58
N LEU A 70 -1.05 20.42 -9.34
CA LEU A 70 -1.33 19.23 -8.55
C LEU A 70 -0.75 17.97 -9.19
N LEU A 71 -0.92 17.80 -10.51
CA LEU A 71 -0.39 16.66 -11.26
C LEU A 71 1.15 16.61 -11.30
N MET A 72 1.80 17.77 -11.30
CA MET A 72 3.26 17.84 -11.16
C MET A 72 3.69 17.36 -9.77
N LYS A 73 3.07 17.91 -8.72
CA LYS A 73 3.38 17.54 -7.32
C LYS A 73 3.07 16.09 -7.01
N SER A 74 1.99 15.52 -7.58
CA SER A 74 1.70 14.09 -7.42
C SER A 74 2.79 13.22 -8.04
N SER A 75 3.26 13.58 -9.24
CA SER A 75 4.36 12.86 -9.91
C SER A 75 5.66 12.95 -9.10
N GLU A 76 5.96 14.12 -8.53
CA GLU A 76 7.12 14.32 -7.67
C GLU A 76 7.04 13.50 -6.38
N LEU A 77 5.86 13.44 -5.76
CA LEU A 77 5.64 12.66 -4.55
C LEU A 77 5.80 11.15 -4.83
N LEU A 78 5.21 10.65 -5.91
CA LEU A 78 5.36 9.27 -6.35
C LEU A 78 6.84 8.94 -6.58
N LYS A 79 7.55 9.81 -7.31
CA LYS A 79 8.98 9.65 -7.54
C LYS A 79 9.75 9.64 -6.22
N ARG A 80 9.45 10.53 -5.27
CA ARG A 80 10.10 10.58 -3.96
C ARG A 80 9.85 9.31 -3.14
N ALA A 81 8.68 8.69 -3.24
CA ALA A 81 8.37 7.42 -2.60
C ALA A 81 9.24 6.29 -3.19
N MET A 82 9.44 6.26 -4.51
CA MET A 82 10.14 5.17 -5.20
C MET A 82 11.65 5.32 -5.29
N SER A 83 12.18 6.55 -5.30
CA SER A 83 13.62 6.81 -5.40
C SER A 83 14.20 7.41 -4.12
N GLY A 84 13.43 7.40 -3.04
CA GLY A 84 13.80 7.94 -1.74
C GLY A 84 14.86 7.13 -0.99
N PRO A 85 15.53 7.73 0.02
CA PRO A 85 16.41 6.99 0.91
C PRO A 85 15.70 5.83 1.63
N GLU A 86 14.40 5.95 1.93
CA GLU A 86 13.61 4.91 2.59
C GLU A 86 13.43 3.68 1.67
N MET A 87 13.06 3.88 0.40
CA MET A 87 12.98 2.79 -0.58
C MET A 87 14.36 2.16 -0.84
N ALA A 88 15.40 2.98 -0.94
CA ALA A 88 16.78 2.49 -1.08
C ALA A 88 17.22 1.64 0.14
N GLN A 89 16.79 2.00 1.34
CA GLN A 89 17.04 1.22 2.55
C GLN A 89 16.28 -0.11 2.53
N LEU A 90 15.01 -0.10 2.15
CA LEU A 90 14.20 -1.32 2.00
C LEU A 90 14.83 -2.31 1.01
N HIS A 91 15.38 -1.83 -0.11
CA HIS A 91 16.15 -2.64 -1.06
C HIS A 91 17.45 -3.20 -0.46
N LYS A 92 18.21 -2.38 0.28
CA LYS A 92 19.46 -2.81 0.92
C LYS A 92 19.26 -3.92 1.96
N LEU A 93 18.10 -3.93 2.63
CA LEU A 93 17.74 -4.97 3.59
C LEU A 93 17.33 -6.31 2.93
N GLY A 94 17.55 -6.47 1.62
CA GLY A 94 17.28 -7.71 0.90
C GLY A 94 15.80 -7.93 0.57
N ASN A 95 14.95 -6.91 0.75
CA ASN A 95 13.51 -7.04 0.50
C ASN A 95 13.10 -6.87 -0.97
N ALA A 96 14.07 -6.70 -1.88
CA ALA A 96 13.81 -6.39 -3.28
C ALA A 96 12.95 -7.44 -4.00
N GLY A 97 13.11 -8.73 -3.67
CA GLY A 97 12.35 -9.84 -4.26
C GLY A 97 11.14 -10.29 -3.45
N LYS A 98 10.70 -9.51 -2.45
CA LYS A 98 9.48 -9.85 -1.70
C LYS A 98 8.24 -9.47 -2.51
N PRO A 99 7.17 -10.27 -2.50
CA PRO A 99 5.95 -10.00 -3.28
C PRO A 99 5.38 -8.59 -3.04
N LEU A 100 5.38 -8.11 -1.80
CA LEU A 100 4.90 -6.77 -1.47
C LEU A 100 5.72 -5.67 -2.16
N MET A 101 7.05 -5.82 -2.21
CA MET A 101 7.93 -4.88 -2.89
C MET A 101 7.67 -4.87 -4.40
N GLU A 102 7.57 -6.04 -5.02
CA GLU A 102 7.26 -6.17 -6.45
C GLU A 102 5.92 -5.51 -6.79
N MET A 103 4.90 -5.74 -5.97
CA MET A 103 3.60 -5.07 -6.11
C MET A 103 3.70 -3.56 -5.97
N THR A 104 4.50 -3.06 -5.03
CA THR A 104 4.74 -1.60 -4.88
C THR A 104 5.35 -0.99 -6.13
N HIS A 105 6.38 -1.63 -6.70
CA HIS A 105 6.98 -1.15 -7.96
C HIS A 105 5.97 -1.21 -9.11
N ALA A 106 5.23 -2.32 -9.25
CA ALA A 106 4.22 -2.47 -10.28
C ALA A 106 3.11 -1.40 -10.17
N LEU A 107 2.63 -1.12 -8.96
CA LEU A 107 1.65 -0.06 -8.70
C LEU A 107 2.22 1.31 -9.08
N ALA A 108 3.46 1.61 -8.69
CA ALA A 108 4.10 2.88 -9.03
C ALA A 108 4.32 3.07 -10.53
N ASP A 109 4.68 2.01 -11.25
CA ASP A 109 4.83 2.04 -12.71
C ASP A 109 3.49 2.35 -13.40
N LYS A 110 2.41 1.68 -12.97
CA LYS A 110 1.07 1.95 -13.52
C LYS A 110 0.54 3.32 -13.13
N ALA A 111 0.78 3.76 -11.90
CA ALA A 111 0.45 5.10 -11.45
C ALA A 111 1.16 6.16 -12.29
N THR A 112 2.44 5.96 -12.61
CA THR A 112 3.22 6.87 -13.46
C THR A 112 2.58 7.00 -14.84
N LEU A 113 2.27 5.87 -15.49
CA LEU A 113 1.61 5.88 -16.80
C LEU A 113 0.25 6.58 -16.77
N LEU A 114 -0.54 6.32 -15.74
CA LEU A 114 -1.84 6.97 -15.55
C LEU A 114 -1.71 8.48 -15.35
N MET A 115 -0.74 8.93 -14.54
CA MET A 115 -0.49 10.36 -14.32
C MET A 115 -0.07 11.08 -15.61
N GLU A 116 0.67 10.42 -16.50
CA GLU A 116 1.00 10.99 -17.81
C GLU A 116 -0.23 11.15 -18.72
N GLU A 117 -1.21 10.22 -18.67
CA GLU A 117 -2.49 10.42 -19.35
C GLU A 117 -3.33 11.52 -18.70
N MET A 118 -3.36 11.59 -17.37
CA MET A 118 -4.06 12.65 -16.63
C MET A 118 -3.57 14.06 -17.01
N LYS A 119 -2.27 14.22 -17.29
CA LYS A 119 -1.68 15.49 -17.74
C LYS A 119 -2.18 15.95 -19.11
N LYS A 120 -2.70 15.04 -19.94
CA LYS A 120 -3.25 15.36 -21.27
C LYS A 120 -4.72 15.77 -21.21
N LEU A 121 -5.39 15.56 -20.08
CA LEU A 121 -6.79 15.91 -19.89
C LEU A 121 -6.98 17.42 -19.86
N SER A 122 -8.10 17.89 -20.40
CA SER A 122 -8.44 19.31 -20.46
C SER A 122 -9.95 19.52 -20.55
N GLY A 123 -10.39 20.77 -20.53
CA GLY A 123 -11.77 21.13 -20.83
C GLY A 123 -12.23 20.80 -22.26
N LYS A 124 -11.38 20.23 -23.12
CA LYS A 124 -11.76 19.75 -24.45
C LYS A 124 -11.77 18.24 -24.58
N SER A 125 -11.43 17.50 -23.52
CA SER A 125 -11.47 16.04 -23.52
C SER A 125 -12.88 15.55 -23.85
N ALA A 126 -12.97 14.54 -24.72
CA ALA A 126 -14.19 13.75 -24.88
C ALA A 126 -14.47 12.96 -23.59
N ASP A 127 -15.72 12.54 -23.39
CA ASP A 127 -16.15 11.69 -22.27
C ASP A 127 -15.81 12.22 -20.87
N LYS A 128 -15.84 13.54 -20.66
CA LYS A 128 -15.45 14.16 -19.37
C LYS A 128 -16.15 13.53 -18.17
N ASP A 129 -17.46 13.27 -18.26
CA ASP A 129 -18.23 12.70 -17.16
C ASP A 129 -17.73 11.28 -16.82
N ALA A 130 -17.40 10.48 -17.83
CA ALA A 130 -16.80 9.17 -17.62
C ALA A 130 -15.41 9.29 -16.99
N ILE A 131 -14.59 10.23 -17.44
CA ILE A 131 -13.25 10.46 -16.88
C ILE A 131 -13.33 10.91 -15.42
N ARG A 132 -14.26 11.79 -15.06
CA ARG A 132 -14.49 12.21 -13.66
C ARG A 132 -14.89 11.04 -12.78
N MET A 133 -15.80 10.18 -13.25
CA MET A 133 -16.18 8.98 -12.50
C MET A 133 -14.99 8.02 -12.35
N LEU A 134 -14.16 7.85 -13.38
CA LEU A 134 -12.94 7.07 -13.30
C LEU A 134 -11.92 7.68 -12.32
N ASN A 135 -11.81 9.00 -12.25
CA ASN A 135 -10.98 9.69 -11.24
C ASN A 135 -11.52 9.44 -9.83
N HIS A 136 -12.83 9.52 -9.64
CA HIS A 136 -13.48 9.19 -8.37
C HIS A 136 -13.22 7.74 -7.93
N ALA A 137 -13.21 6.78 -8.87
CA ALA A 137 -12.86 5.40 -8.56
C ALA A 137 -11.42 5.27 -8.01
N ILE A 138 -10.47 6.07 -8.52
CA ILE A 138 -9.09 6.09 -8.01
C ILE A 138 -9.06 6.68 -6.60
N GLU A 139 -9.75 7.80 -6.38
CA GLU A 139 -9.80 8.45 -5.06
C GLU A 139 -10.40 7.50 -4.02
N ALA A 140 -11.52 6.84 -4.36
CA ALA A 140 -12.16 5.85 -3.51
C ALA A 140 -11.24 4.67 -3.21
N ALA A 141 -10.58 4.11 -4.23
CA ALA A 141 -9.68 2.97 -4.06
C ALA A 141 -8.44 3.33 -3.20
N ALA A 142 -7.81 4.48 -3.46
CA ALA A 142 -6.62 4.92 -2.76
C ALA A 142 -6.91 5.32 -1.30
N ALA A 143 -8.05 5.98 -1.05
CA ALA A 143 -8.52 6.27 0.29
C ALA A 143 -8.86 4.97 1.05
N GLY A 144 -9.63 4.08 0.42
CA GLY A 144 -10.04 2.82 1.04
C GLY A 144 -8.86 1.92 1.40
N SER A 145 -7.90 1.77 0.49
CA SER A 145 -6.64 1.07 0.73
C SER A 145 -5.87 1.67 1.91
N SER A 146 -5.77 3.00 1.99
CA SER A 146 -5.10 3.67 3.12
C SER A 146 -5.81 3.45 4.46
N MET A 147 -7.14 3.47 4.47
CA MET A 147 -7.93 3.20 5.68
C MET A 147 -7.76 1.77 6.18
N ILE A 148 -7.73 0.80 5.26
CA ILE A 148 -7.48 -0.61 5.60
C ILE A 148 -6.07 -0.77 6.20
N MET A 149 -5.04 -0.23 5.54
CA MET A 149 -3.65 -0.30 6.04
C MET A 149 -3.51 0.32 7.43
N LEU A 150 -4.17 1.45 7.69
CA LEU A 150 -4.16 2.12 9.00
C LEU A 150 -4.91 1.29 10.05
N GLY A 151 -6.12 0.80 9.75
CA GLY A 151 -6.88 -0.02 10.70
C GLY A 151 -6.19 -1.35 11.01
N GLN A 152 -5.51 -1.97 10.04
CA GLN A 152 -4.73 -3.18 10.26
C GLN A 152 -3.53 -2.99 11.21
N GLN A 153 -3.15 -1.75 11.56
CA GLN A 153 -2.12 -1.49 12.58
C GLN A 153 -2.62 -1.77 14.01
N GLY A 154 -3.93 -1.83 14.26
CA GLY A 154 -4.49 -2.22 15.56
C GLY A 154 -4.21 -1.24 16.71
N MET A 155 -3.98 0.04 16.42
CA MET A 155 -3.56 1.04 17.41
C MET A 155 -4.73 1.74 18.12
N ALA A 156 -5.95 1.68 17.57
CA ALA A 156 -7.11 2.44 18.03
C ALA A 156 -8.31 1.57 18.45
N GLY A 157 -8.15 0.24 18.50
CA GLY A 157 -9.18 -0.69 19.00
C GLY A 157 -10.38 -0.76 18.07
N ASP A 158 -11.59 -0.50 18.58
CA ASP A 158 -12.83 -0.59 17.78
C ASP A 158 -12.84 0.37 16.57
N ILE A 159 -12.11 1.49 16.65
CA ILE A 159 -11.99 2.44 15.54
C ILE A 159 -11.28 1.80 14.34
N ASP A 160 -10.32 0.91 14.58
CA ASP A 160 -9.60 0.21 13.52
C ASP A 160 -10.54 -0.67 12.69
N ALA A 161 -11.47 -1.36 13.35
CA ALA A 161 -12.49 -2.18 12.68
C ALA A 161 -13.42 -1.31 11.82
N VAL A 162 -13.81 -0.13 12.31
CA VAL A 162 -14.61 0.83 11.54
C VAL A 162 -13.83 1.33 10.32
N MET A 163 -12.54 1.63 10.47
CA MET A 163 -11.67 2.05 9.37
C MET A 163 -11.53 0.97 8.29
N VAL A 164 -11.30 -0.29 8.68
CA VAL A 164 -11.22 -1.42 7.74
C VAL A 164 -12.54 -1.59 7.00
N ASN A 165 -13.67 -1.60 7.71
CA ASN A 165 -14.99 -1.75 7.10
C ASN A 165 -15.31 -0.60 6.13
N HIS A 166 -15.01 0.64 6.53
CA HIS A 166 -15.23 1.79 5.66
C HIS A 166 -14.33 1.73 4.42
N GLY A 167 -13.06 1.37 4.59
CA GLY A 167 -12.14 1.19 3.48
C GLY A 167 -12.59 0.12 2.49
N GLN A 168 -13.09 -1.03 2.99
CA GLN A 168 -13.67 -2.08 2.15
C GLN A 168 -14.89 -1.59 1.36
N SER A 169 -15.75 -0.78 1.98
CA SER A 169 -16.89 -0.15 1.28
C SER A 169 -16.43 0.75 0.13
N MET A 170 -15.37 1.54 0.33
CA MET A 170 -14.81 2.41 -0.71
C MET A 170 -14.16 1.62 -1.85
N LEU A 171 -13.47 0.51 -1.54
CA LEU A 171 -12.98 -0.43 -2.56
C LEU A 171 -14.13 -1.04 -3.38
N GLY A 172 -15.24 -1.38 -2.72
CA GLY A 172 -16.46 -1.86 -3.36
C GLY A 172 -17.08 -0.81 -4.29
N GLU A 173 -17.16 0.44 -3.85
CA GLU A 173 -17.61 1.57 -4.66
C GLU A 173 -16.74 1.77 -5.91
N ALA A 174 -15.41 1.81 -5.74
CA ALA A 174 -14.47 1.90 -6.85
C ALA A 174 -14.67 0.77 -7.87
N SER A 175 -14.84 -0.47 -7.39
CA SER A 175 -15.12 -1.62 -8.26
C SER A 175 -16.46 -1.50 -9.00
N GLY A 176 -17.50 -0.98 -8.34
CA GLY A 176 -18.80 -0.72 -8.95
C GLY A 176 -18.69 0.28 -10.11
N ILE A 177 -18.03 1.41 -9.87
CA ILE A 177 -17.80 2.44 -10.89
C ILE A 177 -17.09 1.86 -12.11
N MET A 178 -16.06 1.03 -11.90
CA MET A 178 -15.31 0.42 -13.00
C MET A 178 -16.17 -0.50 -13.89
N LYS A 179 -17.19 -1.13 -13.32
CA LYS A 179 -18.13 -1.98 -14.07
C LYS A 179 -19.15 -1.14 -14.84
N ASP A 180 -19.68 -0.11 -14.20
CA ASP A 180 -20.86 0.61 -14.70
C ASP A 180 -20.51 1.73 -15.68
N ILE A 181 -19.30 2.28 -15.62
CA ILE A 181 -18.92 3.42 -16.45
C ILE A 181 -18.62 3.01 -17.90
N SER A 182 -19.22 3.70 -18.86
CA SER A 182 -18.94 3.57 -20.30
C SER A 182 -18.25 4.82 -20.85
N GLY A 183 -17.36 4.65 -21.83
CA GLY A 183 -16.58 5.74 -22.43
C GLY A 183 -15.12 5.78 -21.95
N ALA A 184 -14.33 6.69 -22.52
CA ALA A 184 -12.92 6.89 -22.20
C ALA A 184 -12.09 5.59 -22.19
N ALA A 185 -12.27 4.72 -23.19
CA ALA A 185 -11.80 3.31 -23.16
C ALA A 185 -10.32 3.15 -22.82
N GLU A 186 -9.43 3.94 -23.44
CA GLU A 186 -7.98 3.89 -23.20
C GLU A 186 -7.64 4.31 -21.77
N TYR A 187 -8.26 5.40 -21.29
CA TYR A 187 -8.09 5.89 -19.92
C TYR A 187 -8.60 4.86 -18.91
N LYS A 188 -9.79 4.28 -19.15
CA LYS A 188 -10.41 3.25 -18.32
C LYS A 188 -9.50 2.03 -18.14
N VAL A 189 -8.73 1.62 -19.14
CA VAL A 189 -7.79 0.49 -19.01
C VAL A 189 -6.70 0.79 -17.97
N LEU A 190 -6.12 1.98 -17.97
CA LEU A 190 -5.10 2.36 -16.99
C LEU A 190 -5.69 2.54 -15.59
N VAL A 191 -6.86 3.17 -15.49
CA VAL A 191 -7.59 3.29 -14.22
C VAL A 191 -7.90 1.90 -13.66
N ASN A 192 -8.38 0.98 -14.49
CA ASN A 192 -8.66 -0.40 -14.07
C ASN A 192 -7.41 -1.09 -13.52
N GLN A 193 -6.25 -0.93 -14.16
CA GLN A 193 -5.00 -1.53 -13.69
C GLN A 193 -4.62 -1.01 -12.31
N VAL A 194 -4.67 0.30 -12.09
CA VAL A 194 -4.33 0.93 -10.80
C VAL A 194 -5.36 0.56 -9.72
N VAL A 195 -6.66 0.69 -10.00
CA VAL A 195 -7.73 0.36 -9.04
C VAL A 195 -7.66 -1.10 -8.62
N HIS A 196 -7.42 -2.04 -9.56
CA HIS A 196 -7.28 -3.46 -9.20
C HIS A 196 -6.08 -3.72 -8.29
N MET A 197 -4.96 -3.02 -8.49
CA MET A 197 -3.79 -3.16 -7.63
C MET A 197 -4.04 -2.58 -6.24
N LEU A 198 -4.77 -1.46 -6.14
CA LEU A 198 -5.15 -0.85 -4.86
C LEU A 198 -6.14 -1.72 -4.06
N ILE A 199 -7.08 -2.37 -4.75
CA ILE A 199 -8.00 -3.34 -4.13
C ILE A 199 -7.24 -4.61 -3.71
N GLY A 200 -6.30 -5.03 -4.54
CA GLY A 200 -5.59 -6.30 -4.41
C GLY A 200 -4.30 -6.24 -3.61
N ILE A 201 -3.97 -5.14 -2.90
CA ILE A 201 -2.86 -5.16 -1.94
C ILE A 201 -3.23 -6.21 -0.89
N PRO A 202 -2.57 -7.38 -0.89
CA PRO A 202 -3.04 -8.54 -0.15
C PRO A 202 -3.10 -8.21 1.34
N ASP A 203 -4.10 -8.76 2.03
CA ASP A 203 -4.17 -8.82 3.48
C ASP A 203 -2.78 -9.17 4.01
N ILE A 204 -2.07 -8.19 4.55
CA ILE A 204 -0.90 -8.48 5.35
C ILE A 204 -1.46 -9.26 6.53
N PRO A 205 -0.98 -10.49 6.80
CA PRO A 205 -1.44 -11.22 7.94
C PRO A 205 -1.19 -10.33 9.15
N VAL A 206 -2.28 -9.82 9.73
CA VAL A 206 -2.28 -9.37 11.11
C VAL A 206 -1.72 -10.57 11.85
N LEU A 207 -0.61 -10.38 12.57
CA LEU A 207 -0.15 -11.35 13.55
C LEU A 207 -1.27 -11.46 14.60
N SER A 208 -2.31 -12.22 14.26
CA SER A 208 -3.34 -12.63 15.17
C SER A 208 -2.61 -13.53 16.15
N GLY A 209 -2.54 -13.07 17.39
CA GLY A 209 -1.98 -13.81 18.51
C GLY A 209 -2.84 -15.03 18.85
N GLU A 210 -2.93 -15.99 17.94
CA GLU A 210 -3.46 -17.33 18.17
C GLU A 210 -2.34 -18.37 18.10
N GLU A 211 -1.34 -18.20 18.98
CA GLU A 211 -0.68 -19.33 19.64
C GLU A 211 -0.79 -19.22 21.17
N ALA A 212 -1.89 -18.63 21.65
CA ALA A 212 -2.35 -18.84 23.01
C ALA A 212 -3.38 -19.98 23.02
N LYS A 213 -2.88 -21.20 23.31
CA LYS A 213 -3.57 -22.49 23.54
C LYS A 213 -3.58 -23.45 22.36
N ARG A 214 -2.52 -24.27 22.29
CA ARG A 214 -2.64 -25.73 22.40
C ARG A 214 -1.44 -26.30 23.14
#